data_AF-A0A4R2SAS2-F1
#
_entry.id   AF-A0A4R2SAS2-F1
#
_cell.length_a   1.000
_cell.length_b   1.000
_cell.length_c   1.000
_cell.angle_alpha   90.00
_cell.angle_beta   90.00
_cell.angle_gamma   90.00
#
_symmetry.space_group_name_H-M   'P 1'
#
loop_
_entity.id
_entity.type
_entity.pdbx_description
1 polymer ?
#
loop_
_entity_poly.entity_id
_entity_poly.type
_entity_poly.pdbx_seq_one_letter_code
_entity_poly.pdbx_strand_id
1 'polypeptide(L)'
;MKTKRFPYLWLIILILIGISISNFTMQVTSDKPVVTPQISKSSEVETGVLSGYKNLHNVVKIYIPSTILVDKAANNARHVDQALEKFSKLFGGATAMEGIGAWVADDKKLVKEKVTIVYSYGEKLDKKALDEVVGYARQVKQEMKQSSVALEVNGKMYFIE
;
A
#
# COMPACT_ATOMS: atom_id res chain seq x y z
N MET A 1 -33.49 3.30 -19.34
CA MET A 1 -33.05 3.39 -17.93
C MET A 1 -32.89 4.87 -17.58
N LYS A 2 -33.87 5.47 -16.89
CA LYS A 2 -33.95 6.93 -16.65
C LYS A 2 -33.08 7.31 -15.46
N THR A 3 -32.15 8.23 -15.68
CA THR A 3 -31.29 8.88 -14.69
C THR A 3 -32.11 9.87 -13.86
N LYS A 4 -32.12 9.72 -12.53
CA LYS A 4 -32.64 10.75 -11.63
C LYS A 4 -31.49 11.65 -11.18
N ARG A 5 -31.38 12.82 -11.82
CA ARG A 5 -30.63 13.98 -11.31
C ARG A 5 -31.61 14.82 -10.49
N PHE A 6 -31.26 15.12 -9.24
CA PHE A 6 -32.02 16.04 -8.39
C PHE A 6 -31.37 17.43 -8.44
N PRO A 7 -32.12 18.51 -8.75
CA PRO A 7 -31.63 19.88 -8.81
C PRO A 7 -32.17 20.71 -7.64
N TYR A 8 -31.32 21.42 -6.88
CA TYR A 8 -31.76 22.62 -6.16
C TYR A 8 -30.67 23.69 -6.14
N LEU A 9 -30.96 24.71 -6.94
CA LEU A 9 -30.37 26.03 -7.01
C LEU A 9 -31.15 26.93 -6.05
N TRP A 10 -30.52 27.54 -5.04
CA TRP A 10 -30.99 28.83 -4.48
C TRP A 10 -29.78 29.71 -4.13
N LEU A 11 -29.65 30.74 -4.98
CA LEU A 11 -29.07 32.08 -4.81
C LEU A 11 -29.26 32.61 -3.36
N ILE A 12 -28.32 33.31 -2.70
CA ILE A 12 -28.29 34.80 -2.62
C ILE A 12 -27.20 35.33 -1.63
N ILE A 13 -26.43 36.31 -2.13
CA ILE A 13 -25.84 37.53 -1.50
C ILE A 13 -24.52 37.47 -0.68
N LEU A 14 -23.55 38.19 -1.25
CA LEU A 14 -22.35 38.80 -0.64
C LEU A 14 -22.71 39.85 0.43
N ILE A 15 -22.14 39.75 1.63
CA ILE A 15 -21.91 40.89 2.52
C ILE A 15 -20.45 40.85 2.99
N LEU A 16 -19.70 41.86 2.56
CA LEU A 16 -18.38 42.26 3.05
C LEU A 16 -18.55 42.96 4.40
N ILE A 17 -18.09 42.34 5.50
CA ILE A 17 -17.70 43.06 6.72
C ILE A 17 -16.42 42.39 7.24
N GLY A 18 -15.31 43.12 7.18
CA GLY A 18 -14.07 42.74 7.84
C GLY A 18 -14.24 42.85 9.35
N ILE A 19 -14.00 41.75 10.05
CA ILE A 19 -13.74 41.76 11.49
C ILE A 19 -12.52 40.86 11.71
N SER A 20 -11.45 41.49 12.20
CA SER A 20 -10.26 40.84 12.74
C SER A 20 -10.67 39.95 13.91
N ILE A 21 -10.39 38.65 13.84
CA ILE A 21 -10.59 37.74 14.96
C ILE A 21 -9.22 37.34 15.48
N SER A 22 -8.88 37.99 16.60
CA SER A 22 -7.79 37.68 17.51
C SER A 22 -7.81 36.22 17.98
N ASN A 23 -6.61 35.67 18.17
CA ASN A 23 -6.31 34.34 18.69
C ASN A 23 -7.26 33.92 19.84
N PHE A 24 -8.10 32.92 19.57
CA PHE A 24 -8.92 32.25 20.58
C PHE A 24 -8.13 31.09 21.17
N THR A 25 -7.68 31.24 22.42
CA THR A 25 -7.10 30.16 23.22
C THR A 25 -8.23 29.42 23.94
N MET A 26 -8.43 28.15 23.60
CA MET A 26 -9.36 27.27 24.29
C MET A 26 -8.62 26.64 25.48
N GLN A 27 -8.93 27.07 26.71
CA GLN A 27 -8.51 26.37 27.92
C GLN A 27 -9.49 25.21 28.17
N VAL A 28 -8.97 23.98 28.13
CA VAL A 28 -9.66 22.78 28.62
C VAL A 28 -9.06 22.46 29.98
N THR A 29 -9.83 22.69 31.04
CA THR A 29 -9.52 22.24 32.40
C THR A 29 -9.98 20.79 32.56
N SER A 30 -9.03 19.86 32.72
CA SER A 30 -9.29 18.63 33.49
C SER A 30 -8.00 18.15 34.13
N ASP A 31 -7.98 18.14 35.46
CA ASP A 31 -6.91 17.65 36.30
C ASP A 31 -6.64 16.15 36.09
N LYS A 32 -5.72 15.82 35.16
CA LYS A 32 -4.88 14.61 35.17
C LYS A 32 -3.58 14.96 34.44
N PRO A 33 -2.39 14.54 34.93
CA PRO A 33 -1.18 14.71 34.15
C PRO A 33 -1.36 13.95 32.84
N VAL A 34 -1.41 14.71 31.74
CA VAL A 34 -1.34 14.17 30.38
C VAL A 34 0.02 13.50 30.29
N VAL A 35 0.05 12.17 30.40
CA VAL A 35 1.18 11.38 29.96
C VAL A 35 1.20 11.54 28.44
N THR A 36 1.97 12.52 27.97
CA THR A 36 2.34 12.63 26.56
C THR A 36 2.92 11.28 26.14
N PRO A 37 2.33 10.59 25.14
CA PRO A 37 2.95 9.39 24.60
C PRO A 37 4.33 9.80 24.07
N GLN A 38 5.37 9.28 24.71
CA GLN A 38 6.76 9.42 24.29
C GLN A 38 6.96 8.66 22.97
N ILE A 39 6.55 9.26 21.85
CA ILE A 39 6.99 8.86 20.52
C ILE A 39 8.37 9.48 20.33
N SER A 40 9.45 8.84 20.79
CA SER A 40 10.81 9.26 20.38
C SER A 40 11.93 8.26 20.64
N LYS A 41 11.77 7.27 21.52
CA LYS A 41 12.95 6.48 21.95
C LYS A 41 13.46 5.44 20.95
N SER A 42 12.64 4.95 20.02
CA SER A 42 13.05 3.89 19.07
C SER A 42 13.75 4.42 17.82
N SER A 43 13.31 5.56 17.27
CA SER A 43 13.87 6.14 16.05
C SER A 43 15.26 6.78 16.25
N GLU A 44 15.54 7.29 17.46
CA GLU A 44 16.82 7.90 17.82
C GLU A 44 17.95 6.86 18.03
N VAL A 45 17.60 5.67 18.51
CA VAL A 45 18.57 4.60 18.79
C VAL A 45 19.04 3.93 17.48
N GLU A 46 18.12 3.65 16.56
CA GLU A 46 18.46 3.11 15.23
C GLU A 46 19.35 4.06 14.43
N THR A 47 19.03 5.36 14.45
CA THR A 47 19.83 6.37 13.75
C THR A 47 21.24 6.48 14.32
N GLY A 48 21.46 6.32 15.62
CA GLY A 48 22.80 6.33 16.21
C GLY A 48 23.70 5.19 15.72
N VAL A 49 23.23 3.94 15.81
CA VAL A 49 24.03 2.75 15.48
C VAL A 49 24.21 2.56 13.97
N LEU A 50 23.19 2.91 13.17
CA LEU A 50 23.19 2.66 11.72
C LEU A 50 23.55 3.88 10.87
N SER A 51 23.82 5.04 11.48
CA SER A 51 24.09 6.33 10.79
C SER A 51 25.18 6.27 9.71
N GLY A 52 26.15 5.36 9.82
CA GLY A 52 27.25 5.21 8.86
C GLY A 52 26.97 4.26 7.68
N TYR A 53 25.83 3.58 7.66
CA TYR A 53 25.53 2.56 6.64
C TYR A 53 24.56 3.08 5.58
N LYS A 54 24.77 2.63 4.33
CA LYS A 54 23.81 2.87 3.26
C LYS A 54 22.50 2.16 3.57
N ASN A 55 21.40 2.91 3.57
CA ASN A 55 20.06 2.35 3.66
C ASN A 55 19.33 2.44 2.31
N LEU A 56 18.30 1.61 2.16
CA LEU A 56 17.35 1.66 1.06
C LEU A 56 15.99 1.91 1.68
N HIS A 57 15.36 3.02 1.33
CA HIS A 57 14.16 3.52 2.01
C HIS A 57 12.87 3.20 1.26
N ASN A 58 12.97 2.69 0.02
CA ASN A 58 11.81 2.20 -0.72
C ASN A 58 11.75 0.67 -0.62
N VAL A 59 10.54 0.15 -0.44
CA VAL A 59 10.24 -1.27 -0.56
C VAL A 59 9.06 -1.48 -1.49
N VAL A 60 9.19 -2.43 -2.40
CA VAL A 60 8.12 -2.86 -3.30
C VAL A 60 7.94 -4.36 -3.13
N LYS A 61 6.70 -4.82 -2.96
CA LYS A 61 6.36 -6.25 -2.86
C LYS A 61 5.23 -6.57 -3.83
N ILE A 62 5.33 -7.70 -4.52
CA ILE A 62 4.24 -8.29 -5.30
C ILE A 62 3.91 -9.67 -4.72
N TYR A 63 2.61 -9.94 -4.58
CA TYR A 63 2.10 -11.20 -4.06
C TYR A 63 1.72 -12.09 -5.23
N ILE A 64 2.61 -12.99 -5.62
CA ILE A 64 2.38 -13.91 -6.74
C ILE A 64 1.50 -15.07 -6.24
N PRO A 65 0.29 -15.24 -6.77
CA PRO A 65 -0.60 -16.31 -6.34
C PRO A 65 -0.01 -17.68 -6.69
N SER A 66 -0.29 -18.69 -5.87
CA SER A 66 0.02 -20.10 -6.18
C SER A 66 -1.23 -20.88 -6.54
N THR A 67 -2.31 -20.19 -6.92
CA THR A 67 -3.54 -20.77 -7.42
C THR A 67 -3.94 -20.20 -8.78
N ILE A 68 -4.75 -20.94 -9.52
CA ILE A 68 -5.49 -20.51 -10.70
C ILE A 68 -6.99 -20.64 -10.40
N LEU A 69 -7.81 -19.70 -10.88
CA LEU A 69 -9.24 -19.67 -10.57
C LEU A 69 -9.53 -19.65 -9.06
N VAL A 70 -8.72 -18.88 -8.29
CA VAL A 70 -8.86 -18.64 -6.84
C VAL A 70 -8.43 -19.81 -5.93
N ASP A 71 -8.75 -21.06 -6.27
CA ASP A 71 -8.59 -22.19 -5.33
C ASP A 71 -7.84 -23.40 -5.87
N LYS A 72 -7.58 -23.47 -7.18
CA LYS A 72 -6.86 -24.61 -7.77
C LYS A 72 -5.37 -24.36 -7.71
N ALA A 73 -4.61 -25.25 -7.06
CA ALA A 73 -3.17 -25.14 -7.03
C ALA A 73 -2.58 -24.98 -8.45
N ALA A 74 -1.69 -23.99 -8.61
CA ALA A 74 -1.02 -23.69 -9.86
C ALA A 74 0.49 -23.54 -9.62
N ASN A 75 1.29 -24.04 -10.56
CA ASN A 75 2.72 -23.77 -10.53
C ASN A 75 2.96 -22.30 -10.92
N ASN A 76 3.45 -21.52 -9.96
CA ASN A 76 3.73 -20.10 -10.13
C ASN A 76 5.23 -19.79 -10.34
N ALA A 77 6.10 -20.80 -10.41
CA ALA A 77 7.55 -20.63 -10.45
C ALA A 77 8.01 -19.67 -11.56
N ARG A 78 7.44 -19.79 -12.77
CA ARG A 78 7.73 -18.88 -13.89
C ARG A 78 7.46 -17.41 -13.54
N HIS A 79 6.37 -17.14 -12.82
CA HIS A 79 6.02 -15.77 -12.41
C HIS A 79 6.91 -15.28 -11.28
N VAL A 80 7.32 -16.17 -10.36
CA VAL A 80 8.28 -15.84 -9.31
C VAL A 80 9.63 -15.46 -9.92
N ASP A 81 10.15 -16.26 -10.86
CA ASP A 81 11.43 -16.00 -11.52
C ASP A 81 11.41 -14.68 -12.31
N GLN A 82 10.33 -14.43 -13.05
CA GLN A 82 10.14 -13.17 -13.77
C GLN A 82 10.06 -11.97 -12.82
N ALA A 83 9.36 -12.10 -11.69
CA ALA A 83 9.29 -11.04 -10.68
C ALA A 83 10.67 -10.76 -10.08
N LEU A 84 11.42 -11.81 -9.71
CA LEU A 84 12.78 -11.72 -9.19
C LEU A 84 13.70 -11.01 -10.19
N GLU A 85 13.66 -11.40 -11.46
CA GLU A 85 14.45 -10.79 -12.52
C GLU A 85 14.08 -9.30 -12.70
N LYS A 86 12.78 -9.00 -12.78
CA LYS A 86 12.30 -7.64 -13.03
C LYS A 86 12.62 -6.71 -11.85
N PHE A 87 12.37 -7.15 -10.62
CA PHE A 87 12.69 -6.36 -9.43
C PHE A 87 14.20 -6.19 -9.27
N SER A 88 15.00 -7.21 -9.58
CA SER A 88 16.46 -7.09 -9.54
C SER A 88 16.97 -6.05 -10.55
N LYS A 89 16.41 -6.02 -11.77
CA LYS A 89 16.75 -5.00 -12.78
C LYS A 89 16.33 -3.59 -12.38
N LEU A 90 15.16 -3.44 -11.75
CA LEU A 90 14.60 -2.14 -11.37
C LEU A 90 15.24 -1.56 -10.11
N PHE A 91 15.58 -2.40 -9.13
CA PHE A 91 15.88 -1.96 -7.77
C PHE A 91 17.25 -2.44 -7.25
N GLY A 92 17.96 -3.29 -7.99
CA GLY A 92 19.32 -3.75 -7.65
C GLY A 92 19.37 -5.10 -6.91
N GLY A 93 18.22 -5.75 -6.70
CA GLY A 93 18.12 -7.09 -6.13
C GLY A 93 16.67 -7.44 -5.84
N ALA A 94 16.38 -8.70 -5.51
CA ALA A 94 15.06 -9.14 -5.09
C ALA A 94 15.16 -10.39 -4.22
N THR A 95 14.14 -10.65 -3.42
CA THR A 95 14.03 -11.87 -2.61
C THR A 95 12.59 -12.39 -2.70
N ALA A 96 12.46 -13.71 -2.76
CA ALA A 96 11.18 -14.40 -2.74
C ALA A 96 11.02 -15.11 -1.39
N MET A 97 9.81 -15.07 -0.82
CA MET A 97 9.44 -15.86 0.35
C MET A 97 8.05 -16.46 0.16
N GLU A 98 7.84 -17.67 0.67
CA GLU A 98 6.51 -18.27 0.71
C GLU A 98 5.64 -17.61 1.78
N GLY A 99 4.34 -17.53 1.53
CA GLY A 99 3.36 -16.96 2.44
C GLY A 99 1.97 -17.54 2.27
N ILE A 100 1.09 -17.19 3.21
CA ILE A 100 -0.34 -17.51 3.14
C ILE A 100 -1.12 -16.20 3.21
N GLY A 101 -1.79 -15.84 2.11
CA GLY A 101 -2.79 -14.78 2.08
C GLY A 101 -4.11 -15.31 2.62
N ALA A 102 -4.92 -14.45 3.24
CA ALA A 102 -6.26 -14.81 3.67
C ALA A 102 -7.22 -13.62 3.69
N TRP A 103 -8.48 -13.87 3.38
CA TRP A 103 -9.56 -12.89 3.47
C TRP A 103 -10.88 -13.58 3.83
N VAL A 104 -11.86 -12.80 4.28
CA VAL A 104 -13.22 -13.28 4.53
C VAL A 104 -14.05 -12.99 3.28
N ALA A 105 -14.57 -14.03 2.63
CA ALA A 105 -15.45 -13.92 1.47
C ALA A 105 -16.87 -13.46 1.87
N ASP A 106 -17.70 -13.14 0.87
CA ASP A 106 -19.08 -12.67 1.08
C ASP A 106 -19.94 -13.67 1.88
N ASP A 107 -19.66 -14.97 1.71
CA ASP A 107 -20.30 -16.07 2.44
C ASP A 107 -19.79 -16.25 3.87
N LYS A 108 -18.97 -15.31 4.36
CA LYS A 108 -18.35 -15.28 5.69
C LYS A 108 -17.34 -16.39 5.96
N LYS A 109 -16.87 -17.10 4.93
CA LYS A 109 -15.80 -18.09 5.09
C LYS A 109 -14.43 -17.47 4.92
N LEU A 110 -13.48 -17.97 5.71
CA LEU A 110 -12.07 -17.64 5.57
C LEU A 110 -11.52 -18.37 4.35
N VAL A 111 -11.14 -17.61 3.33
CA VAL A 111 -10.37 -18.11 2.20
C VAL A 111 -8.90 -17.95 2.55
N LYS A 112 -8.11 -19.00 2.30
CA LYS A 112 -6.65 -19.00 2.44
C LYS A 112 -6.03 -19.36 1.12
N GLU A 113 -4.97 -18.68 0.76
CA GLU A 113 -4.25 -18.90 -0.48
C GLU A 113 -2.75 -18.95 -0.23
N LYS A 114 -2.07 -19.94 -0.82
CA LYS A 114 -0.61 -19.92 -0.89
C LYS A 114 -0.16 -18.86 -1.88
N VAL A 115 0.82 -18.07 -1.47
CA VAL A 115 1.42 -17.03 -2.30
C VAL A 115 2.94 -17.10 -2.19
N THR A 116 3.62 -16.59 -3.22
CA THR A 116 5.04 -16.24 -3.13
C THR A 116 5.16 -14.73 -3.16
N ILE A 117 5.69 -14.16 -2.08
CA ILE A 117 5.91 -12.72 -1.96
C ILE A 117 7.29 -12.43 -2.51
N VAL A 118 7.35 -11.69 -3.62
CA VAL A 118 8.61 -11.19 -4.17
C VAL A 118 8.74 -9.73 -3.78
N TYR A 119 9.83 -9.39 -3.09
CA TYR A 119 10.08 -8.03 -2.64
C TYR A 119 11.48 -7.56 -2.99
N SER A 120 11.62 -6.24 -3.03
CA SER A 120 12.90 -5.58 -3.23
C SER A 120 12.96 -4.28 -2.46
N TYR A 121 14.14 -4.00 -1.91
CA TYR A 121 14.50 -2.69 -1.40
C TYR A 121 15.24 -1.91 -2.49
N GLY A 122 14.92 -0.63 -2.65
CA GLY A 122 15.50 0.22 -3.68
C GLY A 122 15.85 1.62 -3.18
N GLU A 123 16.89 2.21 -3.77
CA GLU A 123 17.29 3.59 -3.47
C GLU A 123 16.37 4.59 -4.17
N LYS A 124 15.90 4.25 -5.37
CA LYS A 124 15.00 5.08 -6.18
C LYS A 124 13.74 4.29 -6.54
N LEU A 125 12.61 4.97 -6.48
CA LEU A 125 11.32 4.47 -6.96
C LEU A 125 10.65 5.59 -7.75
N ASP A 126 10.85 5.59 -9.06
CA ASP A 126 10.23 6.56 -9.95
C ASP A 126 8.92 6.03 -10.57
N LYS A 127 8.20 6.92 -11.25
CA LYS A 127 6.94 6.58 -11.92
C LYS A 127 7.13 5.48 -12.97
N LYS A 128 8.25 5.43 -13.68
CA LYS A 128 8.50 4.44 -14.73
C LYS A 128 8.66 3.05 -14.11
N ALA A 129 9.44 2.93 -13.04
CA ALA A 129 9.59 1.68 -12.29
C ALA A 129 8.24 1.20 -11.74
N LEU A 130 7.42 2.11 -11.19
CA LEU A 130 6.06 1.76 -10.74
C LEU A 130 5.15 1.33 -11.88
N ASP A 131 5.13 2.05 -13.01
CA ASP A 131 4.35 1.68 -14.19
C ASP A 131 4.76 0.28 -14.69
N GLU A 132 6.05 -0.04 -14.63
CA GLU A 132 6.62 -1.33 -14.99
C GLU A 132 6.25 -2.47 -14.02
N VAL A 133 6.13 -2.19 -12.73
CA VAL A 133 5.68 -3.14 -11.70
C VAL A 133 4.18 -3.39 -11.84
N VAL A 134 3.38 -2.32 -12.01
CA VAL A 134 1.93 -2.42 -12.22
C VAL A 134 1.61 -3.15 -13.52
N GLY A 135 2.36 -2.89 -14.60
CA GLY A 135 2.23 -3.62 -15.86
C GLY A 135 2.45 -5.12 -15.68
N TYR A 136 3.46 -5.50 -14.89
CA TYR A 136 3.72 -6.91 -14.58
C TYR A 136 2.63 -7.53 -13.70
N ALA A 137 2.13 -6.83 -12.68
CA ALA A 137 1.01 -7.31 -11.87
C ALA A 137 -0.26 -7.58 -12.70
N ARG A 138 -0.56 -6.72 -13.69
CA ARG A 138 -1.66 -6.94 -14.64
C ARG A 138 -1.44 -8.19 -15.50
N GLN A 139 -0.20 -8.44 -15.93
CA GLN A 139 0.14 -9.66 -16.67
C GLN A 139 -0.08 -10.91 -15.82
N VAL A 140 0.44 -10.94 -14.58
CA VAL A 140 0.24 -12.05 -13.64
C VAL A 140 -1.26 -12.31 -13.42
N LYS A 141 -2.03 -11.25 -13.17
CA LYS A 141 -3.49 -11.34 -13.00
C LYS A 141 -4.16 -12.04 -14.18
N GLN A 142 -3.85 -11.61 -15.42
CA GLN A 142 -4.44 -12.16 -16.63
C GLN A 142 -4.05 -13.63 -16.85
N GLU A 143 -2.75 -13.93 -16.75
CA GLU A 143 -2.22 -15.27 -17.01
C GLU A 143 -2.65 -16.29 -15.94
N MET A 144 -2.78 -15.86 -14.68
CA MET A 144 -3.23 -16.69 -13.56
C MET A 144 -4.74 -16.61 -13.30
N LYS A 145 -5.49 -15.87 -14.14
CA LYS A 145 -6.95 -15.73 -14.08
C LYS A 145 -7.47 -15.30 -12.71
N GLN A 146 -6.77 -14.36 -12.08
CA GLN A 146 -7.14 -13.83 -10.78
C GLN A 146 -8.05 -12.60 -10.92
N SER A 147 -8.92 -12.37 -9.93
CA SER A 147 -9.70 -11.14 -9.85
C SER A 147 -8.81 -9.94 -9.52
N SER A 148 -7.75 -10.15 -8.75
CA SER A 148 -6.81 -9.11 -8.34
C SER A 148 -5.42 -9.68 -8.04
N VAL A 149 -4.40 -8.84 -8.14
CA VAL A 149 -3.04 -9.11 -7.64
C VAL A 149 -2.66 -8.02 -6.65
N ALA A 150 -2.18 -8.43 -5.47
CA ALA A 150 -1.77 -7.49 -4.43
C ALA A 150 -0.34 -6.97 -4.67
N LEU A 151 -0.18 -5.66 -4.46
CA LEU A 151 1.09 -4.94 -4.54
C LEU A 151 1.26 -4.08 -3.28
N GLU A 152 2.40 -4.17 -2.60
CA GLU A 152 2.75 -3.29 -1.49
C GLU A 152 3.86 -2.32 -1.91
N VAL A 153 3.68 -1.03 -1.67
CA VAL A 153 4.70 0.00 -1.89
C VAL A 153 4.83 0.83 -0.63
N ASN A 154 6.01 0.79 0.00
CA ASN A 154 6.33 1.54 1.22
C ASN A 154 5.25 1.35 2.31
N GLY A 155 4.85 0.08 2.54
CA GLY A 155 3.85 -0.29 3.55
C GLY A 155 2.40 -0.01 3.17
N LYS A 156 2.12 0.48 1.95
CA LYS A 156 0.75 0.69 1.46
C LYS A 156 0.37 -0.42 0.49
N MET A 157 -0.76 -1.08 0.76
CA MET A 157 -1.30 -2.14 -0.07
C MET A 157 -2.18 -1.57 -1.19
N TYR A 158 -2.04 -2.12 -2.39
CA TYR A 158 -2.80 -1.81 -3.59
C TYR A 158 -3.28 -3.11 -4.22
N PHE A 159 -4.49 -3.10 -4.76
CA PHE A 159 -5.11 -4.21 -5.47
C PHE A 159 -5.20 -3.88 -6.95
N ILE A 160 -4.60 -4.71 -7.79
CA ILE A 160 -4.61 -4.54 -9.25
C ILE A 160 -5.75 -5.39 -9.82
N GLU A 161 -6.91 -4.76 -10.01
CA GLU A 161 -8.18 -5.37 -10.44
C GLU A 161 -8.44 -5.37 -11.96
#